data_AF-F8A5N1-F1
#
_entry.id   AF-F8A5N1-F1
#
_cell.length_a   1.000
_cell.length_b   1.000
_cell.length_c   1.000
_cell.angle_alpha   90.00
_cell.angle_beta   90.00
_cell.angle_gamma   90.00
#
_symmetry.space_group_name_H-M   'P 1'
#
loop_
_entity.id
_entity.type
_entity.pdbx_description
1 polymer ?
#
loop_
_entity_poly.entity_id
_entity_poly.type
_entity_poly.pdbx_seq_one_letter_code
_entity_poly.pdbx_strand_id
1 'polypeptide(L)'
;MANREAPAQIPVRPQGDFPVIVRVVWDDGTEEWRPARAVRWTAEHVMVAWRDVQQDPRSERYEWLRAGDVARSVSWFVGPPPRTVPAVSARS
;
A
#
# COMPACT_ATOMS: atom_id res chain seq x y z
N MET A 1 10.57 11.26 10.96
CA MET A 1 10.41 11.19 9.49
C MET A 1 10.07 12.58 9.00
N ALA A 2 10.80 13.03 7.99
CA ALA A 2 10.84 14.43 7.57
C ALA A 2 9.65 14.82 6.68
N ASN A 3 9.08 13.90 5.90
CA ASN A 3 7.98 14.18 4.97
C ASN A 3 6.57 13.96 5.56
N ARG A 4 6.46 13.85 6.90
CA ARG A 4 5.16 13.77 7.57
C ARG A 4 4.43 15.10 7.40
N GLU A 5 3.22 15.05 6.85
CA GLU A 5 2.40 16.24 6.70
C GLU A 5 0.91 15.92 6.87
N ALA A 6 0.27 16.51 7.89
CA ALA A 6 -1.15 16.34 8.12
C ALA A 6 -1.99 17.30 7.25
N PRO A 7 -3.15 16.88 6.73
CA PRO A 7 -4.07 17.79 6.04
C PRO A 7 -4.66 18.80 7.01
N ALA A 8 -5.08 19.96 6.49
CA ALA A 8 -5.77 21.00 7.27
C ALA A 8 -7.07 20.49 7.91
N GLN A 9 -7.77 19.57 7.25
CA GLN A 9 -8.98 18.93 7.76
C GLN A 9 -8.84 17.42 7.70
N ILE A 10 -8.96 16.77 8.86
CA ILE A 10 -8.83 15.32 9.01
C ILE A 10 -10.21 14.66 8.84
N PRO A 11 -10.38 13.75 7.86
CA PRO A 11 -11.59 12.95 7.76
C PRO A 11 -11.78 12.05 8.99
N VAL A 12 -13.00 12.05 9.53
CA VAL A 12 -13.30 11.40 10.82
C VAL A 12 -13.42 9.88 10.71
N ARG A 13 -13.84 9.37 9.55
CA ARG A 13 -14.06 7.93 9.32
C ARG A 13 -12.95 7.33 8.44
N PRO A 14 -12.55 6.07 8.69
CA PRO A 14 -11.78 5.27 7.74
C PRO A 14 -12.49 5.24 6.39
N GLN A 15 -11.75 5.35 5.30
CA GLN A 15 -12.29 5.37 3.94
C GLN A 15 -11.97 4.09 3.16
N GLY A 16 -10.95 3.34 3.57
CA GLY A 16 -10.60 2.07 2.95
C GLY A 16 -9.44 1.36 3.64
N ASP A 17 -8.89 0.37 2.94
CA ASP A 17 -7.69 -0.37 3.32
C ASP A 17 -7.00 -0.87 2.03
N PHE A 18 -6.33 0.03 1.32
CA PHE A 18 -5.79 -0.25 -0.02
C PHE A 18 -4.27 -0.44 0.01
N PRO A 19 -3.71 -1.46 -0.66
CA PRO A 19 -2.26 -1.64 -0.74
C PRO A 19 -1.61 -0.52 -1.56
N VAL A 20 -0.58 0.11 -1.00
CA VAL A 20 0.18 1.21 -1.60
C VAL A 20 1.68 1.03 -1.34
N ILE A 21 2.50 1.71 -2.13
CA ILE A 21 3.92 1.89 -1.85
C ILE A 21 4.13 3.36 -1.47
N VAL A 22 4.82 3.62 -0.36
CA VAL A 22 5.00 4.97 0.19
C VAL A 22 6.46 5.37 0.19
N ARG A 23 6.73 6.63 -0.13
CA ARG A 23 8.05 7.24 0.02
C ARG A 23 8.20 7.74 1.44
N VAL A 24 9.16 7.20 2.17
CA VAL A 24 9.54 7.65 3.51
C VAL A 24 10.84 8.42 3.39
N VAL A 25 10.84 9.66 3.88
CA VAL A 25 12.06 10.45 4.05
C VAL A 25 12.38 10.46 5.54
N TRP A 26 13.50 9.85 5.91
CA TRP A 26 14.00 9.81 7.28
C TRP A 26 14.60 11.17 7.68
N ASP A 27 14.79 11.39 8.97
CA ASP A 27 15.25 12.70 9.49
C ASP A 27 16.72 12.99 9.12
N ASP A 28 17.48 11.97 8.72
CA ASP A 28 18.83 12.06 8.16
C ASP A 28 18.83 12.35 6.63
N GLY A 29 17.65 12.45 6.01
CA GLY A 29 17.46 12.65 4.58
C GLY A 29 17.47 11.36 3.75
N THR A 30 17.64 10.18 4.37
CA THR A 30 17.57 8.90 3.67
C THR A 30 16.15 8.68 3.13
N GLU A 31 16.04 8.29 1.86
CA GLU A 31 14.77 7.96 1.23
C GLU A 31 14.61 6.45 1.03
N GLU A 32 13.41 5.95 1.34
CA GLU A 32 13.05 4.54 1.17
C GLU A 32 11.62 4.42 0.65
N TRP A 33 11.37 3.47 -0.26
CA TRP A 33 10.02 3.09 -0.68
C TRP A 33 9.58 1.81 0.03
N ARG A 34 8.45 1.86 0.73
CA ARG A 34 7.99 0.73 1.56
C ARG A 34 6.54 0.34 1.28
N PRO A 35 6.16 -0.94 1.49
CA PRO A 35 4.77 -1.35 1.45
C PRO A 35 3.98 -0.76 2.61
N ALA A 36 2.77 -0.29 2.33
CA ALA A 36 1.84 0.25 3.31
C ALA A 36 0.38 0.04 2.88
N ARG A 37 -0.55 0.51 3.71
CA ARG A 37 -2.00 0.50 3.45
C ARG A 37 -2.55 1.92 3.54
N ALA A 38 -3.26 2.37 2.53
CA ALA A 38 -3.99 3.64 2.58
C ALA A 38 -5.33 3.43 3.31
N VAL A 39 -5.52 4.14 4.43
CA VAL A 39 -6.67 3.95 5.33
C VAL A 39 -7.62 5.16 5.35
N ARG A 40 -7.12 6.36 5.05
CA ARG A 40 -7.88 7.62 4.91
C ARG A 40 -7.20 8.52 3.89
N TRP A 41 -7.93 9.41 3.24
CA TRP A 41 -7.35 10.39 2.32
C TRP A 41 -8.20 11.67 2.22
N THR A 42 -7.53 12.75 1.82
CA THR A 42 -8.12 13.98 1.28
C THR A 42 -7.76 14.06 -0.21
N ALA A 43 -7.98 15.21 -0.86
CA ALA A 43 -7.47 15.43 -2.20
C ALA A 43 -5.92 15.45 -2.25
N GLU A 44 -5.27 15.89 -1.16
CA GLU A 44 -3.84 16.23 -1.15
C GLU A 44 -3.00 15.32 -0.24
N HIS A 45 -3.63 14.57 0.66
CA HIS A 45 -2.93 13.77 1.67
C HIS A 45 -3.56 12.39 1.81
N VAL A 46 -2.74 11.41 2.16
CA VAL A 46 -3.17 10.04 2.45
C VAL A 46 -2.62 9.64 3.81
N MET A 47 -3.50 9.15 4.67
CA MET A 47 -3.12 8.46 5.89
C MET A 47 -2.79 7.04 5.50
N VAL A 48 -1.57 6.65 5.80
CA VAL A 48 -1.04 5.32 5.52
C VAL A 48 -0.72 4.61 6.82
N ALA A 49 -0.95 3.30 6.82
CA ALA A 49 -0.58 2.39 7.88
C ALA A 49 0.51 1.45 7.37
N TRP A 50 1.65 1.40 8.05
CA TRP A 50 2.71 0.44 7.78
C TRP A 50 3.25 -0.14 9.08
N ARG A 51 4.03 -1.21 8.98
CA ARG A 51 4.68 -1.84 10.13
C ARG A 51 6.18 -1.60 10.06
N ASP A 52 6.79 -1.21 11.17
CA ASP A 52 8.26 -1.12 11.23
C ASP A 52 8.90 -2.52 11.24
N VAL A 53 8.18 -3.52 11.77
CA VAL A 53 8.52 -4.94 11.68
C VAL A 53 7.33 -5.68 11.05
N GLN A 54 7.50 -6.15 9.82
CA GLN A 54 6.39 -6.71 9.02
C GLN A 54 5.59 -7.80 9.75
N GLN A 55 6.27 -8.62 10.57
CA GLN A 55 5.69 -9.74 11.31
C GLN A 55 5.06 -9.33 12.65
N ASP A 56 5.27 -8.11 13.14
CA ASP A 56 4.73 -7.64 14.43
C ASP A 56 3.60 -6.61 14.21
N PRO A 57 2.33 -6.99 14.41
CA PRO A 57 1.20 -6.05 14.33
C PRO A 57 1.31 -4.86 15.29
N ARG A 58 2.05 -4.98 16.41
CA ARG A 58 2.23 -3.87 17.37
C ARG A 58 3.17 -2.79 16.85
N SER A 59 3.96 -3.09 15.84
CA SER A 59 4.83 -2.12 15.16
C SER A 59 4.10 -1.28 14.12
N GLU A 60 2.77 -1.42 14.03
CA GLU A 60 1.95 -0.64 13.10
C GLU A 60 1.90 0.84 13.49
N ARG A 61 2.15 1.69 12.50
CA ARG A 61 2.18 3.15 12.63
C ARG A 61 1.29 3.78 11.59
N TYR A 62 0.69 4.89 11.97
CA TYR A 62 -0.19 5.69 11.13
C TYR A 62 0.44 7.04 10.90
N GLU A 63 0.65 7.38 9.64
CA GLU A 63 1.26 8.65 9.27
C GLU A 63 0.51 9.28 8.10
N TRP A 64 0.44 10.61 8.10
CA TRP A 64 -0.07 11.37 6.96
C TRP A 64 1.08 11.76 6.05
N LEU A 65 0.91 11.50 4.76
CA LEU A 65 1.83 11.87 3.69
C LEU A 65 1.08 12.66 2.62
N ARG A 66 1.81 13.51 1.88
CA ARG A 66 1.30 14.09 0.62
C ARG A 66 0.94 12.98 -0.35
N ALA A 67 -0.10 13.17 -1.15
CA ALA A 67 -0.51 12.20 -2.17
C ALA A 67 0.61 11.89 -3.17
N GLY A 68 1.51 12.84 -3.45
CA GLY A 68 2.69 12.64 -4.29
C GLY A 68 3.74 11.66 -3.72
N ASP A 69 3.71 11.40 -2.41
CA ASP A 69 4.57 10.41 -1.75
C ASP A 69 3.93 9.02 -1.67
N VAL A 70 2.75 8.82 -2.27
CA VAL A 70 1.99 7.57 -2.21
C VAL A 70 1.67 7.06 -3.62
N ALA A 71 2.22 5.91 -3.97
CA ALA A 71 1.94 5.22 -5.22
C ALA A 71 0.93 4.09 -5.01
N ARG A 72 -0.13 4.07 -5.84
CA ARG A 72 -1.09 2.96 -5.83
C ARG A 72 -0.42 1.69 -6.35
N SER A 73 -0.57 0.58 -5.63
CA SER A 73 -0.09 -0.71 -6.12
C SER A 73 -0.95 -1.15 -7.31
N VAL A 74 -0.32 -1.47 -8.44
CA VAL A 74 -0.99 -2.07 -9.60
C VAL A 74 -0.89 -3.59 -9.54
N SER A 75 -2.02 -4.30 -9.51
CA SER A 75 -2.04 -5.76 -9.56
C SER A 75 -2.11 -6.22 -11.02
N TRP A 76 -0.96 -6.33 -11.70
CA TRP A 76 -0.91 -6.93 -13.05
C TRP A 76 -0.85 -8.47 -13.04
N PHE A 77 -1.07 -9.11 -11.89
CA PHE A 77 -1.15 -10.57 -11.81
C PHE A 77 -2.53 -11.08 -12.28
N VAL A 78 -2.77 -11.04 -13.60
CA VAL A 78 -3.67 -12.01 -14.22
C VAL A 78 -2.90 -13.32 -14.22
N GLY A 79 -3.28 -14.26 -13.37
CA GLY A 79 -2.63 -15.58 -13.35
C GLY A 79 -2.63 -16.20 -14.75
N PRO A 80 -1.63 -17.03 -15.10
CA PRO A 80 -1.62 -17.69 -16.41
C PRO A 80 -2.97 -18.41 -16.62
N PRO A 81 -3.55 -18.36 -17.83
CA PRO A 81 -4.81 -19.04 -18.10
C PRO A 81 -4.68 -20.51 -17.68
N PRO A 82 -5.73 -21.11 -17.10
CA PRO A 82 -5.68 -22.51 -16.68
C PRO A 82 -5.25 -23.37 -17.87
N ARG A 83 -4.25 -24.22 -17.66
CA ARG A 83 -3.83 -25.20 -18.68
C ARG A 83 -5.01 -26.14 -18.93
N THR A 84 -5.71 -25.94 -20.04
CA THR A 84 -6.67 -26.92 -20.55
C THR A 84 -5.89 -28.17 -20.92
N VAL A 85 -5.95 -29.20 -20.06
CA VAL A 85 -5.40 -30.51 -20.39
C VAL A 85 -6.40 -31.15 -21.37
N PRO A 86 -6.02 -31.42 -22.63
CA PRO A 86 -6.93 -32.08 -23.55
C PRO A 86 -7.26 -33.48 -23.01
N ALA A 87 -8.54 -33.81 -22.97
CA ALA A 87 -9.01 -35.13 -22.56
C ALA A 87 -8.41 -36.19 -23.51
N VAL A 88 -7.53 -37.04 -22.97
CA VAL A 88 -7.10 -38.25 -23.66
C VAL A 88 -8.34 -39.12 -23.84
N SER A 89 -8.82 -39.19 -25.09
CA SER A 89 -9.78 -40.22 -25.48
C SER A 89 -9.05 -41.55 -25.55
N ALA A 90 -9.25 -42.39 -24.54
CA ALA A 90 -8.91 -43.80 -24.63
C ALA A 90 -9.75 -44.42 -25.75
N ARG A 91 -9.10 -44.86 -26.84
CA ARG A 91 -9.73 -45.73 -27.82
C ARG A 91 -9.56 -47.18 -27.37
N SER A 92 -10.69 -47.88 -27.39
CA SER A 92 -10.88 -49.32 -27.18
C SER A 92 -10.20 -50.16 -28.25
#